data_AF-A0A7J8QRF6-F1
#
_entry.id   AF-A0A7J8QRF6-F1
#
_cell.length_a   1.000
_cell.length_b   1.000
_cell.length_c   1.000
_cell.angle_alpha   90.00
_cell.angle_beta   90.00
_cell.angle_gamma   90.00
#
_symmetry.space_group_name_H-M   'P 1'
#
loop_
_entity.id
_entity.type
_entity.pdbx_description
1 polymer ?
#
loop_
_entity_poly.entity_id
_entity_poly.type
_entity_poly.pdbx_seq_one_letter_code
_entity_poly.pdbx_strand_id
1 'polypeptide(L)'
;MFVQLTDLPQVDCLLITQSLDDHCHLKTLKPLSEMSPNLRVIATPNAKSLLDPLFRNVTYLEPGQESEVEAANGSKVRIQATAGPVLGPPWQRPENGYLVISPQGQLTLYYEPHCVYDKDFLQKEHADIVITPVIKQLLPNFTLVSGQEDAVQLAKLLHAKFIVPMKNGDLDSKGFLASIVQGEGTIESFK
;
A
#
# COMPACT_ATOMS: atom_id res chain seq x y z
N MET A 1 4.56 11.28 -20.13
CA MET A 1 4.41 12.49 -19.27
C MET A 1 4.92 12.09 -17.90
N PHE A 2 6.01 12.69 -17.43
CA PHE A 2 6.53 12.43 -16.09
C PHE A 2 5.86 13.40 -15.12
N VAL A 3 5.24 12.88 -14.06
CA VAL A 3 4.62 13.69 -13.00
C VAL A 3 5.74 14.15 -12.06
N GLN A 4 5.87 15.45 -11.83
CA GLN A 4 6.79 16.02 -10.85
C GLN A 4 6.08 16.28 -9.51
N LEU A 5 6.83 16.39 -8.43
CA LEU A 5 6.26 16.73 -7.11
C LEU A 5 5.53 18.08 -7.11
N THR A 6 5.99 19.02 -7.94
CA THR A 6 5.35 20.34 -8.13
C THR A 6 4.01 20.26 -8.86
N ASP A 7 3.72 19.15 -9.52
CA ASP A 7 2.46 18.93 -10.22
C ASP A 7 1.38 18.32 -9.31
N LEU A 8 1.73 17.96 -8.06
CA LEU A 8 0.79 17.38 -7.12
C LEU A 8 -0.28 18.42 -6.72
N PRO A 9 -1.55 18.00 -6.62
CA PRO A 9 -2.55 18.83 -5.97
C PRO A 9 -2.22 18.98 -4.48
N GLN A 10 -3.02 19.77 -3.77
CA GLN A 10 -2.95 19.77 -2.32
C GLN A 10 -3.18 18.35 -1.78
N VAL A 11 -2.26 17.88 -0.93
CA VAL A 11 -2.32 16.58 -0.26
C VAL A 11 -2.47 16.80 1.24
N ASP A 12 -3.50 16.21 1.84
CA ASP A 12 -3.76 16.33 3.27
C ASP A 12 -3.11 15.20 4.09
N CYS A 13 -2.84 14.05 3.46
CA CYS A 13 -2.20 12.90 4.09
C CYS A 13 -1.38 12.08 3.09
N LEU A 14 -0.20 11.65 3.51
CA LEU A 14 0.61 10.63 2.85
C LEU A 14 0.40 9.29 3.56
N LEU A 15 0.22 8.22 2.79
CA LEU A 15 0.07 6.86 3.31
C LEU A 15 1.24 6.00 2.84
N ILE A 16 1.98 5.39 3.78
CA ILE A 16 3.13 4.52 3.50
C ILE A 16 2.83 3.11 3.99
N THR A 17 2.77 2.15 3.07
CA THR A 17 2.48 0.74 3.36
C THR A 17 3.70 0.00 3.89
N GLN A 18 4.89 0.29 3.36
CA GLN A 18 6.09 -0.50 3.61
C GLN A 18 7.33 0.36 3.81
N SER A 19 8.37 -0.18 4.44
CA SER A 19 9.68 0.48 4.54
C SER A 19 10.61 0.25 3.33
N LEU A 20 10.20 -0.56 2.35
CA LEU A 20 11.01 -0.88 1.17
C LEU A 20 11.09 0.30 0.21
N ASP A 21 12.19 0.42 -0.55
CA ASP A 21 12.52 1.60 -1.35
C ASP A 21 11.49 1.90 -2.47
N ASP A 22 10.85 0.86 -3.01
CA ASP A 22 9.78 0.96 -4.01
C ASP A 22 8.45 1.48 -3.45
N HIS A 23 8.30 1.51 -2.11
CA HIS A 23 7.15 2.07 -1.40
C HIS A 23 7.49 3.31 -0.56
N CYS A 24 8.72 3.41 -0.07
CA CYS A 24 9.24 4.43 0.84
C CYS A 24 10.48 5.11 0.25
N HIS A 25 10.38 5.53 -1.01
CA HIS A 25 11.50 6.06 -1.78
C HIS A 25 12.01 7.40 -1.23
N LEU A 26 13.14 7.38 -0.52
CA LEU A 26 13.66 8.55 0.19
C LEU A 26 13.98 9.74 -0.73
N LYS A 27 14.37 9.48 -1.98
CA LYS A 27 14.65 10.55 -2.95
C LYS A 27 13.39 11.31 -3.37
N THR A 28 12.21 10.69 -3.26
CA THR A 28 10.92 11.38 -3.43
C THR A 28 10.46 12.00 -2.11
N LEU A 29 10.60 11.28 -1.00
CA LEU A 29 10.06 11.72 0.29
C LEU A 29 10.79 12.93 0.88
N LYS A 30 12.11 13.03 0.70
CA LYS A 30 12.88 14.16 1.21
C LYS A 30 12.43 15.51 0.62
N PRO A 31 12.42 15.74 -0.71
CA PRO A 31 11.91 16.99 -1.26
C PRO A 31 10.43 17.22 -0.96
N LEU A 32 9.60 16.16 -0.89
CA LEU A 32 8.21 16.29 -0.46
C LEU A 32 8.09 16.84 0.97
N SER A 33 8.92 16.35 1.89
CA SER A 33 8.93 16.83 3.29
C SER A 33 9.39 18.29 3.41
N GLU A 34 10.28 18.73 2.53
CA GLU A 34 10.71 20.14 2.45
C GLU A 34 9.61 21.04 1.85
N MET A 35 8.90 20.55 0.83
CA MET A 35 7.78 21.26 0.19
C MET A 35 6.53 21.34 1.10
N SER A 36 6.28 20.32 1.91
CA SER A 36 5.08 20.18 2.75
C SER A 36 5.46 19.75 4.18
N PRO A 37 6.09 20.64 4.97
CA PRO A 37 6.68 20.30 6.28
C PRO A 37 5.66 19.88 7.35
N ASN A 38 4.38 20.20 7.14
CA ASN A 38 3.28 19.86 8.05
C ASN A 38 2.41 18.71 7.52
N LEU A 39 2.79 18.08 6.39
CA LEU A 39 2.06 16.96 5.82
C LEU A 39 1.92 15.85 6.86
N ARG A 40 0.68 15.43 7.10
CA ARG A 40 0.40 14.27 7.93
C ARG A 40 0.83 13.01 7.19
N VAL A 41 1.49 12.10 7.90
CA VAL A 41 1.91 10.81 7.35
C VAL A 41 1.32 9.70 8.22
N ILE A 42 0.71 8.71 7.59
CA ILE A 42 0.32 7.45 8.23
C ILE A 42 1.18 6.35 7.63
N ALA A 43 1.82 5.54 8.49
CA ALA A 43 2.81 4.57 8.03
C ALA A 43 2.84 3.28 8.84
N THR A 44 3.42 2.24 8.24
CA THR A 44 3.89 1.05 8.95
C THR A 44 4.97 1.42 9.98
N PRO A 45 4.99 0.81 11.17
CA PRO A 45 6.07 0.98 12.15
C PRO A 45 7.45 0.63 11.60
N ASN A 46 7.55 -0.25 10.59
CA ASN A 46 8.83 -0.62 9.97
C ASN A 46 9.52 0.58 9.28
N ALA A 47 8.77 1.58 8.83
CA ALA A 47 9.31 2.77 8.17
C ALA A 47 9.82 3.84 9.15
N LYS A 48 9.72 3.61 10.47
CA LYS A 48 9.95 4.66 11.48
C LYS A 48 11.32 5.34 11.39
N SER A 49 12.39 4.57 11.31
CA SER A 49 13.76 5.13 11.23
C SER A 49 14.01 5.92 9.95
N LEU A 50 13.23 5.68 8.90
CA LEU A 50 13.32 6.36 7.61
C LEU A 50 12.52 7.67 7.61
N LEU A 51 11.34 7.67 8.25
CA LEU A 51 10.38 8.78 8.20
C LEU A 51 10.59 9.81 9.32
N ASP A 52 11.00 9.39 10.53
CA ASP A 52 11.22 10.30 11.66
C ASP A 52 12.20 11.46 11.34
N PRO A 53 13.28 11.27 10.54
CA PRO A 53 14.15 12.38 10.14
C PRO A 53 13.54 13.34 9.12
N LEU A 54 12.48 12.94 8.40
CA LEU A 54 11.90 13.69 7.29
C LEU A 54 10.61 14.42 7.68
N PHE A 55 9.71 13.74 8.40
CA PHE A 55 8.37 14.25 8.69
C PHE A 55 8.16 14.44 10.19
N ARG A 56 7.49 15.54 10.56
CA ARG A 56 7.21 15.88 11.96
C ARG A 56 5.89 15.30 12.49
N ASN A 57 4.97 14.96 11.59
CA ASN A 57 3.60 14.53 11.92
C ASN A 57 3.34 13.14 11.36
N VAL A 58 3.95 12.12 11.96
CA VAL A 58 3.83 10.73 11.55
C VAL A 58 3.04 9.94 12.58
N THR A 59 2.00 9.24 12.13
CA THR A 59 1.25 8.25 12.91
C THR A 59 1.61 6.86 12.41
N TYR A 60 2.19 6.05 13.27
CA TYR A 60 2.52 4.66 12.96
C TYR A 60 1.39 3.74 13.42
N LEU A 61 0.84 2.93 12.52
CA LEU A 61 -0.26 2.02 12.81
C LEU A 61 0.20 0.57 12.70
N GLU A 62 0.11 -0.18 13.80
CA GLU A 62 0.18 -1.64 13.78
C GLU A 62 -1.14 -2.21 13.18
N PRO A 63 -1.12 -3.42 12.58
CA PRO A 63 -2.34 -4.07 12.10
C PRO A 63 -3.47 -4.09 13.13
N GLY A 64 -4.68 -3.73 12.70
CA GLY A 64 -5.86 -3.58 13.55
C GLY A 64 -6.01 -2.21 14.21
N GLN A 65 -5.00 -1.34 14.15
CA GLN A 65 -5.13 0.04 14.60
C GLN A 65 -5.72 0.94 13.51
N GLU A 66 -6.36 2.03 13.95
CA GLU A 66 -6.96 3.02 13.06
C GLU A 66 -6.57 4.46 13.44
N SER A 67 -6.68 5.35 12.47
CA SER A 67 -6.53 6.80 12.64
C SER A 67 -7.55 7.54 11.77
N GLU A 68 -7.97 8.72 12.22
CA GLU A 68 -8.85 9.60 11.45
C GLU A 68 -8.04 10.80 10.92
N VAL A 69 -8.23 11.10 9.63
CA VAL A 69 -7.65 12.25 8.96
C VAL A 69 -8.77 13.20 8.57
N GLU A 70 -8.70 14.42 9.09
CA GLU A 70 -9.53 15.53 8.59
C GLU A 70 -8.80 16.20 7.41
N ALA A 71 -9.43 16.16 6.24
CA ALA A 71 -8.99 16.83 5.02
C ALA A 71 -9.28 18.33 5.08
N ALA A 72 -8.62 19.13 4.23
CA ALA A 72 -8.78 20.59 4.23
C ALA A 72 -10.21 21.06 3.91
N ASN A 73 -11.02 20.20 3.28
CA ASN A 73 -12.44 20.46 3.01
C ASN A 73 -13.37 20.06 4.18
N GLY A 74 -12.82 19.68 5.34
CA GLY A 74 -13.56 19.25 6.54
C GLY A 74 -14.06 17.81 6.50
N SER A 75 -13.78 17.05 5.43
CA SER A 75 -14.13 15.63 5.35
C SER A 75 -13.23 14.80 6.25
N LYS A 76 -13.81 13.84 6.97
CA LYS A 76 -13.10 12.92 7.85
C LYS A 76 -12.98 11.54 7.21
N VAL A 77 -11.75 11.09 7.00
CA VAL A 77 -11.42 9.79 6.41
C VAL A 77 -10.81 8.92 7.50
N ARG A 78 -11.37 7.72 7.70
CA ARG A 78 -10.83 6.73 8.63
C ARG A 78 -9.88 5.82 7.88
N ILE A 79 -8.71 5.57 8.46
CA ILE A 79 -7.67 4.71 7.91
C ILE A 79 -7.41 3.61 8.92
N GLN A 80 -7.55 2.35 8.51
CA GLN A 80 -7.35 1.17 9.34
C GLN A 80 -6.25 0.31 8.74
N ALA A 81 -5.22 0.02 9.53
CA ALA A 81 -4.11 -0.83 9.12
C ALA A 81 -4.53 -2.31 9.15
N THR A 82 -4.07 -3.06 8.16
CA THR A 82 -4.27 -4.50 8.03
C THR A 82 -2.92 -5.18 7.86
N ALA A 83 -2.79 -6.42 8.32
CA ALA A 83 -1.54 -7.15 8.17
C ALA A 83 -1.34 -7.58 6.70
N GLY A 84 -0.23 -7.15 6.13
CA GLY A 84 0.30 -7.62 4.85
C GLY A 84 1.41 -8.66 5.04
N PRO A 85 2.34 -8.82 4.06
CA PRO A 85 3.40 -9.81 4.15
C PRO A 85 4.51 -9.43 5.13
N VAL A 86 5.20 -10.44 5.67
CA VAL A 86 6.49 -10.27 6.35
C VAL A 86 7.59 -10.35 5.29
N LEU A 87 8.19 -9.20 4.94
CA LEU A 87 9.18 -9.09 3.86
C LEU A 87 10.64 -9.12 4.33
N GLY A 88 10.86 -9.55 5.58
CA GLY A 88 12.18 -9.73 6.17
C GLY A 88 12.27 -11.02 6.97
N PRO A 89 13.14 -11.10 7.98
CA PRO A 89 13.20 -12.27 8.85
C PRO A 89 11.84 -12.58 9.49
N PRO A 90 11.54 -13.85 9.82
CA PRO A 90 10.20 -14.26 10.27
C PRO A 90 9.74 -13.63 11.59
N TRP A 91 10.66 -13.01 12.34
CA TRP A 91 10.38 -12.25 13.57
C TRP A 91 10.15 -10.74 13.32
N GLN A 92 10.27 -10.27 12.07
CA GLN A 92 9.96 -8.90 11.71
C GLN A 92 8.43 -8.70 11.71
N ARG A 93 7.99 -7.47 11.99
CA ARG A 93 6.58 -7.09 11.87
C ARG A 93 6.14 -7.23 10.41
N PRO A 94 4.88 -7.61 10.15
CA PRO A 94 4.33 -7.52 8.80
C PRO A 94 4.34 -6.06 8.32
N GLU A 95 4.39 -5.88 7.01
CA GLU A 95 4.04 -4.59 6.41
C GLU A 95 2.52 -4.38 6.42
N ASN A 96 2.07 -3.18 6.06
CA ASN A 96 0.64 -2.84 6.11
C ASN A 96 -0.02 -2.87 4.73
N GLY A 97 -1.24 -3.40 4.68
CA GLY A 97 -2.30 -2.93 3.79
C GLY A 97 -3.20 -1.92 4.53
N TYR A 98 -4.04 -1.16 3.83
CA TYR A 98 -4.94 -0.19 4.47
C TYR A 98 -6.35 -0.21 3.90
N LEU A 99 -7.34 -0.16 4.81
CA LEU A 99 -8.70 0.25 4.49
C LEU A 99 -8.79 1.77 4.68
N VAL A 100 -9.22 2.47 3.63
CA VAL A 100 -9.47 3.91 3.59
C VAL A 100 -10.96 4.11 3.42
N ILE A 101 -11.60 4.64 4.46
CA ILE A 101 -13.04 4.67 4.62
C ILE A 101 -13.49 6.12 4.57
N SER A 102 -14.33 6.44 3.59
CA SER A 102 -14.85 7.78 3.39
C SER A 102 -15.80 8.20 4.53
N PRO A 103 -16.10 9.50 4.66
CA PRO A 103 -17.08 9.98 5.63
C PRO A 103 -18.38 9.19 5.58
N GLN A 104 -18.93 8.89 6.75
CA GLN A 104 -20.16 8.10 6.91
C GLN A 104 -20.12 6.69 6.27
N GLY A 105 -18.93 6.17 5.92
CA GLY A 105 -18.76 4.84 5.35
C GLY A 105 -19.35 4.68 3.96
N GLN A 106 -19.49 5.77 3.20
CA GLN A 106 -20.14 5.74 1.88
C GLN A 106 -19.32 4.97 0.83
N LEU A 107 -18.00 4.91 1.01
CA LEU A 107 -17.07 4.26 0.11
C LEU A 107 -15.87 3.74 0.92
N THR A 108 -15.52 2.48 0.74
CA THR A 108 -14.28 1.92 1.29
C THR A 108 -13.34 1.48 0.17
N LEU A 109 -12.10 1.95 0.25
CA LEU A 109 -11.00 1.54 -0.60
C LEU A 109 -10.06 0.65 0.22
N TYR A 110 -9.69 -0.51 -0.32
CA TYR A 110 -8.62 -1.33 0.23
C TYR A 110 -7.39 -1.24 -0.65
N TYR A 111 -6.25 -0.89 -0.08
CA TYR A 111 -4.96 -0.84 -0.75
C TYR A 111 -4.06 -1.93 -0.17
N GLU A 112 -3.74 -2.95 -0.98
CA GLU A 112 -2.92 -4.09 -0.60
C GLU A 112 -1.80 -4.32 -1.63
N PRO A 113 -0.54 -3.94 -1.32
CA PRO A 113 0.50 -3.89 -2.33
C PRO A 113 1.04 -5.25 -2.79
N HIS A 114 0.75 -6.35 -2.10
CA HIS A 114 1.33 -7.67 -2.43
C HIS A 114 0.28 -8.74 -2.71
N CYS A 115 -1.01 -8.41 -2.61
CA CYS A 115 -2.11 -9.37 -2.62
C CYS A 115 -1.94 -10.46 -1.56
N VAL A 116 -1.28 -10.14 -0.44
CA VAL A 116 -1.07 -11.01 0.72
C VAL A 116 -1.73 -10.34 1.92
N TYR A 117 -2.73 -10.99 2.52
CA TYR A 117 -3.61 -10.36 3.49
C TYR A 117 -4.08 -11.36 4.56
N ASP A 118 -4.40 -10.84 5.74
CA ASP A 118 -5.05 -11.60 6.81
C ASP A 118 -6.54 -11.85 6.47
N LYS A 119 -6.84 -13.08 6.05
CA LYS A 119 -8.20 -13.52 5.70
C LYS A 119 -9.16 -13.45 6.89
N ASP A 120 -8.69 -13.77 8.09
CA ASP A 120 -9.54 -13.83 9.27
C ASP A 120 -9.95 -12.45 9.76
N PHE A 121 -9.07 -11.47 9.52
CA PHE A 121 -9.35 -10.06 9.70
C PHE A 121 -10.30 -9.55 8.62
N LEU A 122 -9.96 -9.71 7.33
CA LEU A 122 -10.70 -9.10 6.22
C LEU A 122 -12.07 -9.72 5.96
N GLN A 123 -12.35 -10.96 6.38
CA GLN A 123 -13.69 -11.57 6.22
C GLN A 123 -14.81 -10.81 6.95
N LYS A 124 -14.45 -9.92 7.88
CA LYS A 124 -15.38 -9.08 8.65
C LYS A 124 -15.47 -7.65 8.09
N GLU A 125 -14.70 -7.35 7.06
CA GLU A 125 -14.57 -6.02 6.47
C GLU A 125 -15.21 -5.97 5.08
N HIS A 126 -15.39 -4.76 4.56
CA HIS A 126 -15.95 -4.51 3.22
C HIS A 126 -15.11 -3.45 2.50
N ALA A 127 -14.86 -3.64 1.20
CA ALA A 127 -14.25 -2.61 0.36
C ALA A 127 -14.91 -2.56 -1.01
N ASP A 128 -15.41 -1.40 -1.41
CA ASP A 128 -15.99 -1.19 -2.74
C ASP A 128 -14.92 -1.25 -3.85
N ILE A 129 -13.71 -0.77 -3.53
CA ILE A 129 -12.58 -0.66 -4.45
C ILE A 129 -11.39 -1.40 -3.83
N VAL A 130 -10.77 -2.29 -4.59
CA VAL A 130 -9.51 -2.95 -4.19
C VAL A 130 -8.41 -2.53 -5.14
N ILE A 131 -7.35 -1.94 -4.61
CA ILE A 131 -6.09 -1.68 -5.32
C ILE A 131 -5.09 -2.75 -4.91
N THR A 132 -4.76 -3.64 -5.83
CA THR A 132 -3.88 -4.80 -5.58
C THR A 132 -3.20 -5.25 -6.87
N PRO A 133 -2.02 -5.90 -6.79
CA PRO A 133 -1.45 -6.59 -7.94
C PRO A 133 -2.41 -7.64 -8.51
N VAL A 134 -2.41 -7.75 -9.84
CA VAL A 134 -3.19 -8.78 -10.56
C VAL A 134 -2.29 -9.78 -11.31
N ILE A 135 -0.98 -9.55 -11.32
CA ILE A 135 0.03 -10.42 -11.93
C ILE A 135 0.91 -10.95 -10.80
N LYS A 136 1.19 -12.26 -10.81
CA LYS A 136 2.07 -12.89 -9.82
C LYS A 136 3.53 -12.57 -10.16
N GLN A 137 4.35 -12.32 -9.14
CA GLN A 137 5.80 -12.24 -9.27
C GLN A 137 6.43 -13.27 -8.34
N LEU A 138 7.27 -14.12 -8.92
CA LEU A 138 7.86 -15.27 -8.25
C LEU A 138 9.39 -15.14 -8.21
N LEU A 139 9.97 -15.51 -7.08
CA LEU A 139 11.37 -15.91 -6.93
C LEU A 139 11.42 -17.44 -6.77
N PRO A 140 12.56 -18.11 -7.01
CA PRO A 140 12.67 -19.53 -6.74
C PRO A 140 12.34 -19.81 -5.27
N ASN A 141 11.32 -20.65 -5.04
CA ASN A 141 10.80 -21.04 -3.72
C ASN A 141 10.13 -19.92 -2.90
N PHE A 142 9.86 -18.73 -3.46
CA PHE A 142 9.20 -17.64 -2.74
C PHE A 142 8.26 -16.83 -3.66
N THR A 143 7.00 -16.66 -3.25
CA THR A 143 6.07 -15.76 -3.96
C THR A 143 6.31 -14.34 -3.48
N LEU A 144 6.87 -13.50 -4.35
CA LEU A 144 7.16 -12.11 -4.02
C LEU A 144 5.87 -11.29 -4.03
N VAL A 145 5.05 -11.46 -5.06
CA VAL A 145 3.75 -10.81 -5.19
C VAL A 145 2.71 -11.83 -5.67
N SER A 146 1.59 -11.91 -4.96
CA SER A 146 0.45 -12.72 -5.38
C SER A 146 -0.42 -11.96 -6.37
N GLY A 147 -1.28 -12.65 -7.12
CA GLY A 147 -2.08 -12.07 -8.19
C GLY A 147 -3.00 -13.10 -8.82
N GLN A 148 -3.62 -12.77 -9.95
CA GLN A 148 -4.55 -13.66 -10.67
C GLN A 148 -5.69 -14.14 -9.77
N GLU A 149 -5.77 -15.44 -9.47
CA GLU A 149 -6.83 -16.03 -8.66
C GLU A 149 -6.89 -15.44 -7.24
N ASP A 150 -5.73 -15.07 -6.67
CA ASP A 150 -5.66 -14.51 -5.31
C ASP A 150 -6.29 -13.13 -5.23
N ALA A 151 -6.13 -12.32 -6.29
CA ALA A 151 -6.76 -11.00 -6.40
C ALA A 151 -8.28 -11.13 -6.60
N VAL A 152 -8.73 -12.15 -7.34
CA VAL A 152 -10.17 -12.47 -7.46
C VAL A 152 -10.74 -12.94 -6.12
N GLN A 153 -10.00 -13.76 -5.36
CA GLN A 153 -10.41 -14.19 -4.02
C GLN A 153 -10.50 -13.00 -3.06
N LEU A 154 -9.53 -12.09 -3.09
CA LEU A 154 -9.54 -10.88 -2.26
C LEU A 154 -10.77 -10.02 -2.55
N ALA A 155 -11.04 -9.78 -3.84
CA ALA A 155 -12.21 -9.01 -4.25
C ALA A 155 -13.52 -9.67 -3.84
N LYS A 156 -13.63 -11.00 -3.93
CA LYS A 156 -14.81 -11.73 -3.45
C LYS A 156 -14.95 -11.64 -1.94
N LEU A 157 -13.86 -11.76 -1.19
CA LEU A 157 -13.84 -11.68 0.27
C LEU A 157 -14.36 -10.33 0.77
N LEU A 158 -13.95 -9.23 0.11
CA LEU A 158 -14.34 -7.86 0.47
C LEU A 158 -15.63 -7.38 -0.20
N HIS A 159 -16.28 -8.22 -1.00
CA HIS A 159 -17.43 -7.88 -1.84
C HIS A 159 -17.18 -6.67 -2.76
N ALA A 160 -15.98 -6.58 -3.32
CA ALA A 160 -15.54 -5.44 -4.12
C ALA A 160 -16.32 -5.31 -5.43
N LYS A 161 -16.66 -4.06 -5.76
CA LYS A 161 -17.28 -3.69 -7.04
C LYS A 161 -16.24 -3.43 -8.11
N PHE A 162 -15.07 -2.95 -7.70
CA PHE A 162 -13.98 -2.59 -8.60
C PHE A 162 -12.64 -3.12 -8.10
N ILE A 163 -11.85 -3.63 -9.03
CA ILE A 163 -10.43 -3.91 -8.82
C ILE A 163 -9.65 -2.94 -9.69
N VAL A 164 -8.73 -2.19 -9.10
CA VAL A 164 -7.79 -1.33 -9.80
C VAL A 164 -6.44 -2.05 -9.77
N PRO A 165 -5.99 -2.61 -10.91
CA PRO A 165 -4.72 -3.30 -10.96
C PRO A 165 -3.57 -2.38 -10.58
N MET A 166 -2.82 -2.75 -9.55
CA MET A 166 -1.55 -2.10 -9.26
C MET A 166 -0.52 -2.58 -10.28
N LYS A 167 0.18 -1.64 -10.90
CA LYS A 167 1.40 -1.96 -11.64
C LYS A 167 2.53 -1.99 -10.63
N ASN A 168 3.20 -3.12 -10.44
CA ASN A 168 4.40 -3.23 -9.59
C ASN A 168 5.65 -2.59 -10.23
N GLY A 169 5.44 -1.48 -10.96
CA GLY A 169 6.42 -0.76 -11.74
C GLY A 169 6.97 -1.53 -12.96
N ASP A 170 7.32 -0.78 -14.00
CA ASP A 170 8.53 -1.10 -14.76
C ASP A 170 9.71 -0.70 -13.86
N LEU A 171 10.02 -1.51 -12.86
CA LEU A 171 11.19 -1.28 -12.03
C LEU A 171 12.42 -1.63 -12.87
N ASP A 172 13.34 -0.67 -13.05
CA ASP A 172 14.70 -0.93 -13.55
C ASP A 172 15.50 -1.65 -12.45
N SER A 173 15.09 -2.88 -12.14
CA SER A 173 15.71 -3.71 -11.13
C SER A 173 17.07 -4.19 -11.65
N LYS A 174 18.16 -3.76 -11.03
CA LYS A 174 19.53 -4.17 -11.36
C LYS A 174 20.09 -5.04 -10.23
N GLY A 175 20.72 -6.15 -10.58
CA GLY A 175 21.35 -7.07 -9.63
C GLY A 175 20.94 -8.53 -9.84
N PHE A 176 21.55 -9.43 -9.07
CA PHE A 176 21.34 -10.87 -9.23
C PHE A 176 19.88 -11.29 -9.00
N LEU A 177 19.21 -10.75 -7.98
CA LEU A 177 17.81 -11.09 -7.67
C LEU A 177 16.83 -10.71 -8.80
N ALA A 178 17.06 -9.59 -9.47
CA ALA A 178 16.25 -9.13 -10.60
C ALA A 178 16.23 -10.15 -11.75
N SER A 179 17.35 -10.83 -12.02
CA SER A 179 17.45 -11.81 -13.10
C SER A 179 16.69 -13.12 -12.86
N ILE A 180 16.16 -13.33 -11.65
CA ILE A 180 15.49 -14.57 -11.25
C ILE A 180 14.00 -14.33 -10.93
N VAL A 181 13.53 -13.07 -10.98
CA VAL A 181 12.10 -12.76 -10.86
C VAL A 181 11.39 -13.21 -12.13
N GLN A 182 10.38 -14.04 -11.98
CA GLN A 182 9.50 -14.47 -13.07
C GLN A 182 8.09 -13.90 -12.86
N GLY A 183 7.50 -13.35 -13.91
CA GLY A 183 6.09 -12.94 -13.91
C GLY A 183 5.20 -14.09 -14.36
N GLU A 184 4.07 -14.30 -13.69
CA GLU A 184 3.06 -15.28 -14.08
C GLU A 184 1.67 -14.62 -14.19
N GLY A 185 1.00 -14.85 -15.33
CA GLY A 185 -0.28 -14.25 -15.69
C GLY A 185 -0.18 -12.93 -16.48
N THR A 186 -1.31 -12.47 -17.01
CA THR A 186 -1.43 -11.19 -17.73
C THR A 186 -2.64 -10.40 -17.25
N ILE A 187 -2.77 -9.13 -17.69
CA ILE A 187 -3.99 -8.35 -17.44
C ILE A 187 -5.17 -8.96 -18.20
N GLU A 188 -4.94 -9.49 -19.40
CA GLU A 188 -5.96 -10.14 -20.22
C GLU A 188 -6.47 -11.44 -19.59
N SER A 189 -5.61 -12.25 -18.96
CA SER A 189 -6.05 -13.46 -18.26
C SER A 189 -6.82 -13.18 -16.98
N PHE A 190 -6.67 -11.97 -16.44
CA PHE A 190 -7.34 -11.53 -15.21
C PHE A 190 -8.74 -10.96 -15.46
N LYS A 191 -8.99 -10.34 -16.63
CA LYS A 191 -10.29 -9.76 -17.01
C LYS A 191 -11.35 -10.83 -17.25
#